data_AF-U5I6B9-F1
#
_entry.id   AF-U5I6B9-F1
#
_cell.length_a   1.000
_cell.length_b   1.000
_cell.length_c   1.000
_cell.angle_alpha   90.00
_cell.angle_beta   90.00
_cell.angle_gamma   90.00
#
_symmetry.space_group_name_H-M   'P 1'
#
loop_
_entity.id
_entity.type
_entity.pdbx_description
1 polymer ?
#
loop_
_entity_poly.entity_id
_entity_poly.type
_entity_poly.pdbx_seq_one_letter_code
_entity_poly.pdbx_strand_id
1 'polypeptide(L)'
;ISAKAEDKEPCVNYIGPDGSGHYVKMIHNGIEYSDMQLIAETYFLLKNIVLMNNEELSNTFEIWNKGELNSYLINITQKIFKKKHYSGAYLIDLILDQAENKGTGTWTSQSALNLNEPLSLITESVFARYLSSMKSQRIVASKMLTGPQKNKILFNKNDFVEKIRQSLYLGKIISYAQGFSQLQSASNFYNWNLNYGNIAKIFRSGCIIRANFLEKITHAYIDNKYVENLLLTTYFQNIANKYQQALREVVSYAIEHGVPVP
;
A
#
# COMPACT_ATOMS: atom_id res chain seq x y z
N ILE A 1 18.91 -11.02 17.94
CA ILE A 1 17.52 -11.39 18.31
C ILE A 1 16.62 -11.02 17.14
N SER A 2 15.84 -11.94 16.59
CA SER A 2 14.87 -11.66 15.51
C SER A 2 13.44 -11.83 16.02
N ALA A 3 12.47 -11.20 15.35
CA ALA A 3 11.08 -11.59 15.49
C ALA A 3 10.87 -13.04 15.03
N LYS A 4 9.79 -13.67 15.48
CA LYS A 4 9.33 -14.97 15.01
C LYS A 4 7.90 -14.83 14.47
N ALA A 5 7.60 -15.54 13.39
CA ALA A 5 6.23 -15.64 12.87
C ALA A 5 5.38 -16.58 13.75
N GLU A 6 4.09 -16.73 13.44
CA GLU A 6 3.15 -17.55 14.24
C GLU A 6 3.59 -19.02 14.31
N ASP A 7 4.21 -19.53 13.24
CA ASP A 7 4.82 -20.85 13.14
C ASP A 7 6.17 -20.99 13.89
N LYS A 8 6.59 -19.96 14.62
CA LYS A 8 7.87 -19.85 15.35
C LYS A 8 9.12 -19.80 14.47
N GLU A 9 8.99 -19.74 13.14
CA GLU A 9 10.14 -19.52 12.26
C GLU A 9 10.72 -18.11 12.50
N PRO A 10 12.05 -17.97 12.61
CA PRO A 10 12.67 -16.68 12.78
C PRO A 10 12.57 -15.86 11.49
N CYS A 11 12.21 -14.58 11.61
CA CYS A 11 12.15 -13.64 10.49
C CYS A 11 13.55 -13.10 10.14
N VAL A 12 14.49 -14.00 9.88
CA VAL A 12 15.84 -13.71 9.39
C VAL A 12 16.31 -14.87 8.52
N ASN A 13 16.96 -14.54 7.40
CA ASN A 13 17.54 -15.53 6.50
C ASN A 13 18.75 -14.92 5.79
N TYR A 14 19.66 -15.76 5.30
CA TYR A 14 20.70 -15.31 4.37
C TYR A 14 20.03 -14.95 3.04
N ILE A 15 20.19 -13.69 2.62
CA ILE A 15 19.52 -13.14 1.44
C ILE A 15 20.27 -13.49 0.15
N GLY A 16 21.60 -13.33 0.17
CA GLY A 16 22.46 -13.46 -0.99
C GLY A 16 23.80 -12.76 -0.76
N PRO A 17 24.66 -12.68 -1.79
CA PRO A 17 25.95 -12.02 -1.70
C PRO A 17 25.83 -10.49 -1.67
N ASP A 18 26.97 -9.82 -1.44
CA ASP A 18 27.16 -8.37 -1.57
C ASP A 18 26.11 -7.52 -0.83
N GLY A 19 25.49 -6.56 -1.53
CA GLY A 19 24.46 -5.66 -1.02
C GLY A 19 23.03 -6.20 -1.07
N SER A 20 22.81 -7.48 -1.40
CA SER A 20 21.47 -8.06 -1.61
C SER A 20 20.52 -7.85 -0.42
N GLY A 21 21.00 -7.98 0.81
CA GLY A 21 20.21 -7.73 2.02
C GLY A 21 19.74 -6.27 2.14
N HIS A 22 20.60 -5.31 1.81
CA HIS A 22 20.23 -3.90 1.77
C HIS A 22 19.24 -3.60 0.63
N TYR A 23 19.41 -4.26 -0.52
CA TYR A 23 18.48 -4.14 -1.64
C TYR A 23 17.07 -4.64 -1.29
N VAL A 24 16.97 -5.83 -0.67
CA VAL A 24 15.68 -6.35 -0.18
C VAL A 24 15.02 -5.39 0.82
N LYS A 25 15.82 -4.75 1.70
CA LYS A 25 15.29 -3.73 2.62
C LYS A 25 14.81 -2.47 1.90
N MET A 26 15.50 -2.04 0.85
CA MET A 26 15.08 -0.93 -0.01
C MET A 26 13.72 -1.24 -0.65
N ILE A 27 13.55 -2.42 -1.25
CA ILE A 27 12.26 -2.86 -1.82
C ILE A 27 11.16 -2.90 -0.74
N HIS A 28 11.44 -3.45 0.44
CA HIS A 28 10.50 -3.41 1.57
C HIS A 28 10.00 -1.99 1.85
N ASN A 29 10.89 -1.00 1.89
CA ASN A 29 10.48 0.39 2.13
C ASN A 29 9.71 1.00 0.96
N GLY A 30 10.00 0.60 -0.28
CA GLY A 30 9.16 0.96 -1.43
C GLY A 30 7.73 0.45 -1.27
N ILE A 31 7.58 -0.84 -0.96
CA ILE A 31 6.27 -1.45 -0.71
C ILE A 31 5.57 -0.76 0.47
N GLU A 32 6.28 -0.45 1.55
CA GLU A 32 5.75 0.30 2.70
C GLU A 32 5.16 1.67 2.29
N TYR A 33 5.86 2.42 1.43
CA TYR A 33 5.39 3.73 0.97
C TYR A 33 4.08 3.60 0.21
N SER A 34 3.99 2.58 -0.63
CA SER A 34 2.82 2.31 -1.45
C SER A 34 1.62 1.82 -0.65
N ASP A 35 1.82 0.96 0.35
CA ASP A 35 0.77 0.52 1.27
C ASP A 35 0.21 1.72 2.05
N MET A 36 1.07 2.60 2.55
CA MET A 36 0.64 3.82 3.24
C MET A 36 -0.14 4.76 2.32
N GLN A 37 0.27 4.88 1.06
CA GLN A 37 -0.40 5.74 0.08
C GLN A 37 -1.79 5.19 -0.28
N LEU A 38 -1.91 3.89 -0.56
CA LEU A 38 -3.21 3.24 -0.81
C LEU A 38 -4.17 3.37 0.37
N ILE A 39 -3.66 3.27 1.60
CA ILE A 39 -4.44 3.51 2.82
C ILE A 39 -4.86 4.98 2.92
N ALA A 40 -3.99 5.92 2.58
CA ALA A 40 -4.31 7.35 2.60
C ALA A 40 -5.39 7.73 1.58
N GLU A 41 -5.34 7.17 0.36
CA GLU A 41 -6.39 7.33 -0.65
C GLU A 41 -7.72 6.73 -0.19
N THR A 42 -7.67 5.53 0.38
CA THR A 42 -8.85 4.88 0.96
C THR A 42 -9.48 5.75 2.05
N TYR A 43 -8.67 6.29 2.97
CA TYR A 43 -9.12 7.26 3.96
C TYR A 43 -9.74 8.49 3.31
N PHE A 44 -9.10 9.05 2.28
CA PHE A 44 -9.55 10.27 1.63
C PHE A 44 -10.90 10.07 0.91
N LEU A 45 -11.11 8.92 0.25
CA LEU A 45 -12.38 8.51 -0.34
C LEU A 45 -13.46 8.35 0.73
N LEU A 46 -13.20 7.58 1.79
CA LEU A 46 -14.19 7.35 2.86
C LEU A 46 -14.59 8.67 3.55
N LYS A 47 -13.63 9.56 3.81
CA LYS A 47 -13.89 10.84 4.49
C LYS A 47 -14.58 11.86 3.60
N ASN A 48 -14.14 12.03 2.36
CA ASN A 48 -14.62 13.13 1.52
C ASN A 48 -15.75 12.75 0.57
N ILE A 49 -15.88 11.46 0.24
CA ILE A 49 -16.89 10.94 -0.68
C ILE A 49 -17.99 10.21 0.07
N VAL A 50 -17.64 9.30 0.98
CA VAL A 50 -18.65 8.58 1.80
C VAL A 50 -19.14 9.43 2.99
N LEU A 51 -18.38 10.48 3.34
CA LEU A 51 -18.62 11.41 4.43
C LEU A 51 -18.57 10.75 5.81
N MET A 52 -17.66 9.79 5.99
CA MET A 52 -17.44 9.14 7.28
C MET A 52 -16.69 10.07 8.24
N ASN A 53 -17.14 10.11 9.50
CA ASN A 53 -16.39 10.73 10.60
C ASN A 53 -15.28 9.79 11.12
N ASN A 54 -14.42 10.29 12.01
CA ASN A 54 -13.26 9.53 12.47
C ASN A 54 -13.60 8.27 13.29
N GLU A 55 -14.74 8.22 13.99
CA GLU A 55 -15.18 6.99 14.67
C GLU A 55 -15.64 5.94 13.66
N GLU A 56 -16.41 6.34 12.65
CA GLU A 56 -16.84 5.46 11.55
C GLU A 56 -15.62 4.91 10.80
N LEU A 57 -14.65 5.78 10.45
CA LEU A 57 -13.38 5.38 9.84
C LEU A 57 -12.63 4.36 10.70
N SER A 58 -12.52 4.60 12.01
CA SER A 58 -11.88 3.64 12.91
C SER A 58 -12.59 2.30 12.91
N ASN A 59 -13.92 2.28 12.98
CA ASN A 59 -14.69 1.05 13.03
C ASN A 59 -14.60 0.27 11.71
N THR A 60 -14.63 0.96 10.57
CA THR A 60 -14.42 0.36 9.25
C THR A 60 -13.05 -0.31 9.15
N PHE A 61 -11.97 0.38 9.54
CA PHE A 61 -10.63 -0.20 9.52
C PHE A 61 -10.45 -1.32 10.55
N GLU A 62 -11.14 -1.26 11.69
CA GLU A 62 -11.17 -2.36 12.67
C GLU A 62 -11.76 -3.64 12.05
N ILE A 63 -12.89 -3.51 11.35
CA ILE A 63 -13.56 -4.61 10.66
C ILE A 63 -12.66 -5.17 9.57
N TRP A 64 -12.07 -4.31 8.74
CA TRP A 64 -11.17 -4.75 7.66
C TRP A 64 -9.93 -5.45 8.19
N ASN A 65 -9.41 -5.03 9.35
CA ASN A 65 -8.28 -5.68 9.99
C ASN A 65 -8.59 -7.10 10.52
N LYS A 66 -9.87 -7.47 10.64
CA LYS A 66 -10.28 -8.84 11.00
C LYS A 66 -10.39 -9.75 9.76
N GLY A 67 -10.31 -9.19 8.55
CA GLY A 67 -10.41 -9.90 7.27
C GLY A 67 -9.09 -9.98 6.50
N GLU A 68 -9.19 -10.00 5.17
CA GLU A 68 -8.02 -10.18 4.28
C GLU A 68 -7.01 -9.01 4.31
N LEU A 69 -7.43 -7.84 4.79
CA LEU A 69 -6.57 -6.67 4.97
C LEU A 69 -5.82 -6.67 6.32
N ASN A 70 -5.92 -7.74 7.12
CA ASN A 70 -5.20 -7.86 8.38
C ASN A 70 -3.70 -7.53 8.21
N SER A 71 -3.27 -6.44 8.85
CA SER A 71 -1.91 -5.96 8.77
C SER A 71 -1.58 -4.97 9.89
N TYR A 72 -0.29 -4.78 10.13
CA TYR A 72 0.14 -3.76 11.09
C TYR A 72 -0.31 -2.36 10.70
N LEU A 73 -0.19 -1.98 9.42
CA LEU A 73 -0.56 -0.64 8.94
C LEU A 73 -2.06 -0.35 9.08
N ILE A 74 -2.93 -1.31 8.75
CA ILE A 74 -4.38 -1.16 8.98
C ILE A 74 -4.69 -1.05 10.48
N ASN A 75 -4.04 -1.87 11.32
CA ASN A 75 -4.23 -1.84 12.77
C ASN A 75 -3.80 -0.51 13.41
N ILE A 76 -2.68 0.09 13.01
CA ILE A 76 -2.32 1.42 13.55
C ILE A 76 -3.22 2.50 12.99
N THR A 77 -3.70 2.37 11.75
CA THR A 77 -4.59 3.36 11.10
C THR A 77 -5.91 3.50 11.85
N GLN A 78 -6.57 2.39 12.23
CA GLN A 78 -7.79 2.47 13.06
C GLN A 78 -7.54 3.20 14.40
N LYS A 79 -6.37 2.99 15.03
CA LYS A 79 -6.03 3.62 16.32
C LYS A 79 -5.73 5.11 16.15
N ILE A 80 -5.13 5.50 15.03
CA ILE A 80 -4.84 6.90 14.70
C ILE A 80 -6.13 7.70 14.61
N PHE A 81 -7.19 7.17 13.98
CA PHE A 81 -8.47 7.87 13.86
C PHE A 81 -9.12 8.17 15.22
N LYS A 82 -8.94 7.31 16.22
CA LYS A 82 -9.48 7.51 17.59
C LYS A 82 -8.60 8.42 18.46
N LYS A 83 -7.36 8.74 18.05
CA LYS A 83 -6.45 9.52 18.89
C LYS A 83 -6.95 10.96 19.03
N LYS A 84 -7.11 11.41 20.28
CA LYS A 84 -7.50 12.77 20.62
C LYS A 84 -6.29 13.63 21.01
N HIS A 85 -6.38 14.91 20.66
CA HIS A 85 -5.54 15.99 21.17
C HIS A 85 -6.07 16.49 22.52
N TYR A 86 -5.27 17.22 23.30
CA TYR A 86 -5.71 17.73 24.62
C TYR A 86 -6.92 18.67 24.54
N SER A 87 -7.16 19.29 23.38
CA SER A 87 -8.35 20.12 23.12
C SER A 87 -9.64 19.33 22.85
N GLY A 88 -9.59 17.99 22.80
CA GLY A 88 -10.73 17.13 22.46
C GLY A 88 -10.95 16.90 20.96
N ALA A 89 -10.26 17.66 20.09
CA ALA A 89 -10.22 17.41 18.66
C ALA A 89 -9.49 16.10 18.32
N TYR A 90 -9.81 15.48 17.19
CA TYR A 90 -9.06 14.32 16.70
C TYR A 90 -7.69 14.77 16.19
N LEU A 91 -6.64 14.07 16.62
CA LEU A 91 -5.26 14.47 16.36
C LEU A 91 -4.95 14.47 14.85
N ILE A 92 -5.45 13.49 14.10
CA ILE A 92 -5.23 13.38 12.65
C ILE A 92 -5.68 14.63 11.89
N ASP A 93 -6.73 15.32 12.35
CA ASP A 93 -7.26 16.52 11.70
C ASP A 93 -6.43 17.78 11.99
N LEU A 94 -5.50 17.70 12.93
CA LEU A 94 -4.58 18.78 13.30
C LEU A 94 -3.17 18.61 12.73
N ILE A 95 -2.86 17.42 12.18
CA ILE A 95 -1.55 17.13 11.61
C ILE A 95 -1.41 17.83 10.26
N LEU A 96 -0.28 18.51 10.07
CA LEU A 96 0.06 19.13 8.80
C LEU A 96 0.24 18.06 7.71
N ASP A 97 -0.45 18.22 6.58
CA ASP A 97 -0.46 17.32 5.43
C ASP A 97 0.80 17.48 4.56
N GLN A 98 1.97 17.31 5.18
CA GLN A 98 3.28 17.29 4.55
C GLN A 98 4.00 16.00 4.96
N ALA A 99 3.97 15.00 4.09
CA ALA A 99 4.65 13.74 4.34
C ALA A 99 6.15 13.89 4.12
N GLU A 100 6.94 13.48 5.11
CA GLU A 100 8.39 13.38 4.98
C GLU A 100 8.77 12.22 4.03
N ASN A 101 9.87 12.40 3.28
CA ASN A 101 10.51 11.34 2.51
C ASN A 101 11.97 11.23 2.95
N LYS A 102 12.37 10.05 3.42
CA LYS A 102 13.74 9.75 3.91
C LYS A 102 14.66 9.16 2.83
N GLY A 103 14.22 9.16 1.57
CA GLY A 103 15.01 8.77 0.40
C GLY A 103 14.92 7.28 0.01
N THR A 104 14.60 6.38 0.94
CA THR A 104 14.57 4.93 0.63
C THR A 104 13.52 4.53 -0.40
N GLY A 105 12.33 5.16 -0.38
CA GLY A 105 11.33 4.96 -1.43
C GLY A 105 11.82 5.48 -2.80
N THR A 106 12.53 6.62 -2.81
CA THR A 106 13.12 7.18 -4.03
C THR A 106 14.18 6.26 -4.63
N TRP A 107 15.01 5.62 -3.80
CA TRP A 107 16.01 4.65 -4.28
C TRP A 107 15.36 3.43 -4.94
N THR A 108 14.24 2.94 -4.39
CA THR A 108 13.47 1.85 -5.01
C THR A 108 13.03 2.22 -6.42
N SER A 109 12.43 3.40 -6.60
CA SER A 109 11.99 3.90 -7.92
C SER A 109 13.14 4.15 -8.89
N GLN A 110 14.25 4.73 -8.42
CA GLN A 110 15.45 4.94 -9.25
C GLN A 110 16.04 3.61 -9.72
N SER A 111 16.13 2.62 -8.82
CA SER A 111 16.61 1.28 -9.18
C SER A 111 15.68 0.59 -10.18
N ALA A 112 14.37 0.76 -10.06
CA ALA A 112 13.42 0.21 -11.02
C ALA A 112 13.64 0.77 -12.42
N LEU A 113 13.84 2.09 -12.54
CA LEU A 113 14.20 2.73 -13.82
C LEU A 113 15.50 2.16 -14.40
N ASN A 114 16.53 1.96 -13.57
CA ASN A 114 17.80 1.38 -14.02
C ASN A 114 17.67 -0.07 -14.50
N LEU A 115 16.73 -0.83 -13.94
CA LEU A 115 16.45 -2.22 -14.30
C LEU A 115 15.40 -2.37 -15.40
N ASN A 116 14.83 -1.26 -15.91
CA ASN A 116 13.67 -1.25 -16.80
C ASN A 116 12.44 -1.98 -16.24
N GLU A 117 12.24 -1.90 -14.92
CA GLU A 117 11.13 -2.53 -14.23
C GLU A 117 9.94 -1.57 -14.05
N PRO A 118 8.71 -1.93 -14.46
CA PRO A 118 7.53 -1.10 -14.29
C PRO A 118 7.07 -1.06 -12.81
N LEU A 119 7.53 -0.05 -12.08
CA LEU A 119 7.25 0.15 -10.66
C LEU A 119 6.34 1.36 -10.40
N SER A 120 5.18 1.40 -11.07
CA SER A 120 4.32 2.60 -11.08
C SER A 120 3.80 2.98 -9.70
N LEU A 121 3.24 2.04 -8.94
CA LEU A 121 2.49 2.34 -7.72
C LEU A 121 3.42 2.85 -6.59
N ILE A 122 4.59 2.21 -6.44
CA ILE A 122 5.61 2.69 -5.50
C ILE A 122 6.14 4.06 -5.92
N THR A 123 6.34 4.28 -7.22
CA THR A 123 6.84 5.58 -7.72
C THR A 123 5.82 6.70 -7.52
N GLU A 124 4.54 6.47 -7.81
CA GLU A 124 3.47 7.43 -7.53
C GLU A 124 3.33 7.71 -6.03
N SER A 125 3.54 6.71 -5.16
CA SER A 125 3.57 6.95 -3.71
C SER A 125 4.71 7.87 -3.25
N VAL A 126 5.84 7.89 -3.98
CA VAL A 126 6.93 8.84 -3.75
C VAL A 126 6.53 10.24 -4.25
N PHE A 127 5.94 10.33 -5.44
CA PHE A 127 5.48 11.60 -6.00
C PHE A 127 4.34 12.23 -5.19
N ALA A 128 3.41 11.44 -4.65
CA ALA A 128 2.37 11.92 -3.75
C ALA A 128 2.95 12.59 -2.49
N ARG A 129 4.06 12.07 -1.94
CA ARG A 129 4.77 12.70 -0.83
C ARG A 129 5.41 14.03 -1.25
N TYR A 130 6.06 14.07 -2.40
CA TYR A 130 6.60 15.33 -2.95
C TYR A 130 5.50 16.37 -3.15
N LEU A 131 4.36 15.98 -3.73
CA LEU A 131 3.21 16.86 -3.91
C LEU A 131 2.67 17.37 -2.57
N SER A 132 2.60 16.49 -1.55
CA SER A 132 2.18 16.90 -0.20
C SER A 132 3.12 17.96 0.39
N SER A 133 4.44 17.84 0.17
CA SER A 133 5.43 18.80 0.68
C SER A 133 5.24 20.21 0.11
N MET A 134 4.70 20.33 -1.11
CA MET A 134 4.41 21.60 -1.80
C MET A 134 3.14 22.31 -1.26
N LYS A 135 2.93 22.31 0.07
CA LYS A 135 1.71 22.81 0.73
C LYS A 135 1.37 24.26 0.37
N SER A 136 2.36 25.16 0.37
CA SER A 136 2.15 26.57 0.02
C SER A 136 1.62 26.72 -1.41
N GLN A 137 2.22 26.00 -2.37
CA GLN A 137 1.76 25.99 -3.76
C GLN A 137 0.35 25.41 -3.89
N ARG A 138 0.04 24.31 -3.18
CA ARG A 138 -1.31 23.72 -3.18
C ARG A 138 -2.38 24.67 -2.63
N ILE A 139 -2.09 25.44 -1.58
CA ILE A 139 -3.02 26.45 -1.04
C ILE A 139 -3.28 27.58 -2.05
N VAL A 140 -2.24 28.02 -2.77
CA VAL A 140 -2.40 29.04 -3.82
C VAL A 140 -3.24 28.46 -4.97
N ALA A 141 -2.87 27.27 -5.45
CA ALA A 141 -3.56 26.59 -6.54
C ALA A 141 -5.04 26.34 -6.22
N SER A 142 -5.40 25.97 -4.98
CA SER A 142 -6.80 25.72 -4.60
C SER A 142 -7.71 26.96 -4.65
N LYS A 143 -7.13 28.16 -4.71
CA LYS A 143 -7.88 29.43 -4.87
C LYS A 143 -8.04 29.83 -6.33
N MET A 144 -7.26 29.25 -7.23
CA MET A 144 -7.18 29.63 -8.66
C MET A 144 -7.75 28.55 -9.57
N LEU A 145 -7.58 27.28 -9.22
CA LEU A 145 -8.03 26.12 -9.99
C LEU A 145 -9.38 25.64 -9.48
N THR A 146 -10.28 25.33 -10.41
CA THR A 146 -11.60 24.78 -10.11
C THR A 146 -11.64 23.28 -10.40
N GLY A 147 -12.28 22.52 -9.52
CA GLY A 147 -12.63 21.10 -9.75
C GLY A 147 -14.08 20.93 -10.21
N PRO A 148 -14.52 19.68 -10.47
CA PRO A 148 -15.91 19.38 -10.78
C PRO A 148 -16.85 19.80 -9.63
N GLN A 149 -18.09 20.12 -9.97
CA GLN A 149 -19.11 20.42 -8.96
C GLN A 149 -19.43 19.15 -8.16
N LYS A 150 -19.53 19.30 -6.84
CA LYS A 150 -19.91 18.20 -5.94
C LYS A 150 -21.38 17.84 -6.19
N ASN A 151 -21.61 16.85 -7.03
CA ASN A 151 -22.94 16.28 -7.24
C ASN A 151 -23.39 15.49 -6.01
N LYS A 152 -24.70 15.27 -5.88
CA LYS A 152 -25.25 14.42 -4.82
C LYS A 152 -24.68 13.00 -4.96
N ILE A 153 -24.32 12.42 -3.81
CA ILE A 153 -23.92 11.02 -3.68
C ILE A 153 -25.10 10.14 -4.14
N LEU A 154 -24.93 9.43 -5.24
CA LEU A 154 -25.94 8.56 -5.88
C LEU A 154 -25.60 7.07 -5.75
N PHE A 155 -24.90 6.66 -4.69
CA PHE A 155 -24.56 5.27 -4.45
C PHE A 155 -25.04 4.77 -3.09
N ASN A 156 -25.21 3.45 -2.98
CA ASN A 156 -25.37 2.79 -1.68
C ASN A 156 -24.04 2.88 -0.92
N LYS A 157 -24.02 3.59 0.21
CA LYS A 157 -22.78 3.84 0.97
C LYS A 157 -22.05 2.55 1.35
N ASN A 158 -22.78 1.52 1.79
CA ASN A 158 -22.17 0.26 2.22
C ASN A 158 -21.55 -0.50 1.06
N ASP A 159 -22.22 -0.53 -0.10
CA ASP A 159 -21.68 -1.12 -1.33
C ASP A 159 -20.40 -0.41 -1.77
N PHE A 160 -20.39 0.92 -1.78
CA PHE A 160 -19.21 1.67 -2.18
C PHE A 160 -18.05 1.53 -1.20
N VAL A 161 -18.31 1.43 0.11
CA VAL A 161 -17.29 1.12 1.13
C VAL A 161 -16.65 -0.24 0.88
N GLU A 162 -17.45 -1.25 0.52
CA GLU A 162 -16.92 -2.58 0.16
C GLU A 162 -16.11 -2.52 -1.14
N LYS A 163 -16.54 -1.76 -2.15
CA LYS A 163 -15.75 -1.56 -3.37
C LYS A 163 -14.42 -0.86 -3.11
N ILE A 164 -14.38 0.13 -2.22
CA ILE A 164 -13.14 0.77 -1.77
C ILE A 164 -12.23 -0.27 -1.08
N ARG A 165 -12.78 -1.12 -0.20
CA ARG A 165 -12.02 -2.19 0.47
C ARG A 165 -11.39 -3.16 -0.53
N GLN A 166 -12.16 -3.59 -1.53
CA GLN A 166 -11.70 -4.49 -2.60
C GLN A 166 -10.61 -3.83 -3.46
N SER A 167 -10.79 -2.54 -3.78
CA SER A 167 -9.82 -1.73 -4.52
C SER A 167 -8.50 -1.59 -3.77
N LEU A 168 -8.56 -1.30 -2.46
CA LEU A 168 -7.39 -1.26 -1.58
C LEU A 168 -6.63 -2.60 -1.59
N TYR A 169 -7.36 -3.71 -1.45
CA TYR A 169 -6.73 -5.04 -1.44
C TYR A 169 -6.09 -5.39 -2.78
N LEU A 170 -6.75 -5.08 -3.90
CA LEU A 170 -6.20 -5.29 -5.23
C LEU A 170 -4.98 -4.39 -5.50
N GLY A 171 -5.02 -3.11 -5.13
CA GLY A 171 -3.88 -2.20 -5.22
C GLY A 171 -2.67 -2.72 -4.44
N LYS A 172 -2.90 -3.27 -3.24
CA LYS A 172 -1.85 -3.93 -2.45
C LYS A 172 -1.26 -5.14 -3.18
N ILE A 173 -2.08 -6.00 -3.78
CA ILE A 173 -1.59 -7.12 -4.60
C ILE A 173 -0.70 -6.64 -5.73
N ILE A 174 -1.14 -5.62 -6.48
CA ILE A 174 -0.38 -5.06 -7.61
C ILE A 174 0.95 -4.48 -7.12
N SER A 175 0.96 -3.73 -6.01
CA SER A 175 2.19 -3.18 -5.45
C SER A 175 3.22 -4.26 -5.11
N TYR A 176 2.79 -5.31 -4.41
CA TYR A 176 3.69 -6.42 -4.08
C TYR A 176 4.12 -7.20 -5.33
N ALA A 177 3.25 -7.37 -6.32
CA ALA A 177 3.62 -7.98 -7.59
C ALA A 177 4.73 -7.19 -8.29
N GLN A 178 4.65 -5.84 -8.34
CA GLN A 178 5.70 -4.99 -8.89
C GLN A 178 7.00 -5.09 -8.07
N GLY A 179 6.92 -5.02 -6.74
CA GLY A 179 8.10 -5.11 -5.87
C GLY A 179 8.83 -6.46 -5.97
N PHE A 180 8.10 -7.56 -6.06
CA PHE A 180 8.69 -8.89 -6.24
C PHE A 180 9.21 -9.11 -7.66
N SER A 181 8.57 -8.54 -8.67
CA SER A 181 9.10 -8.50 -10.05
C SER A 181 10.43 -7.74 -10.10
N GLN A 182 10.53 -6.59 -9.42
CA GLN A 182 11.79 -5.86 -9.28
C GLN A 182 12.89 -6.66 -8.56
N LEU A 183 12.54 -7.45 -7.53
CA LEU A 183 13.49 -8.36 -6.88
C LEU A 183 14.01 -9.42 -7.86
N GLN A 184 13.16 -9.93 -8.75
CA GLN A 184 13.56 -10.89 -9.78
C GLN A 184 14.50 -10.26 -10.80
N SER A 185 14.14 -9.09 -11.34
CA SER A 185 14.99 -8.33 -12.27
C SER A 185 16.35 -8.00 -11.65
N ALA A 186 16.38 -7.57 -10.38
CA ALA A 186 17.62 -7.32 -9.65
C ALA A 186 18.43 -8.60 -9.41
N SER A 187 17.78 -9.69 -9.01
CA SER A 187 18.45 -10.98 -8.78
C SER A 187 19.15 -11.48 -10.05
N ASN A 188 18.50 -11.32 -11.20
CA ASN A 188 19.07 -11.69 -12.50
C ASN A 188 20.22 -10.77 -12.89
N PHE A 189 20.04 -9.44 -12.76
CA PHE A 189 21.05 -8.46 -13.15
C PHE A 189 22.33 -8.57 -12.31
N TYR A 190 22.20 -8.79 -10.99
CA TYR A 190 23.34 -8.87 -10.07
C TYR A 190 23.78 -10.32 -9.76
N ASN A 191 23.18 -11.33 -10.38
CA ASN A 191 23.45 -12.76 -10.13
C ASN A 191 23.33 -13.17 -8.64
N TRP A 192 22.35 -12.63 -7.92
CA TRP A 192 22.20 -12.86 -6.47
C TRP A 192 21.47 -14.15 -6.11
N ASN A 193 20.78 -14.79 -7.07
CA ASN A 193 20.02 -16.03 -6.84
C ASN A 193 19.07 -15.95 -5.63
N LEU A 194 18.32 -14.83 -5.54
CA LEU A 194 17.43 -14.55 -4.42
C LEU A 194 16.34 -15.61 -4.27
N ASN A 195 16.06 -15.99 -3.02
CA ASN A 195 14.94 -16.86 -2.68
C ASN A 195 13.72 -16.02 -2.26
N TYR A 196 12.78 -15.81 -3.18
CA TYR A 196 11.61 -14.96 -2.96
C TYR A 196 10.65 -15.50 -1.89
N GLY A 197 10.53 -16.83 -1.76
CA GLY A 197 9.76 -17.45 -0.69
C GLY A 197 10.34 -17.14 0.69
N ASN A 198 11.67 -17.22 0.84
CA ASN A 198 12.35 -16.84 2.07
C ASN A 198 12.23 -15.33 2.36
N ILE A 199 12.31 -14.48 1.32
CA ILE A 199 12.10 -13.03 1.47
C ILE A 199 10.68 -12.74 1.97
N ALA A 200 9.66 -13.37 1.38
CA ALA A 200 8.27 -13.24 1.84
C ALA A 200 8.11 -13.72 3.29
N LYS A 201 8.73 -14.85 3.66
CA LYS A 201 8.71 -15.40 5.02
C LYS A 201 9.25 -14.43 6.07
N ILE A 202 10.37 -13.75 5.79
CA ILE A 202 10.98 -12.82 6.76
C ILE A 202 10.18 -11.52 6.90
N PHE A 203 9.32 -11.17 5.95
CA PHE A 203 8.43 -10.02 6.07
C PHE A 203 7.19 -10.31 6.95
N ARG A 204 6.87 -11.57 7.25
CA ARG A 204 5.64 -11.96 7.96
C ARG A 204 5.51 -11.38 9.38
N SER A 205 6.63 -11.06 10.03
CA SER A 205 6.64 -10.48 11.38
C SER A 205 7.83 -9.53 11.56
N GLY A 206 7.79 -8.72 12.61
CA GLY A 206 8.86 -7.76 12.97
C GLY A 206 8.99 -6.52 12.08
N CYS A 207 8.63 -6.59 10.79
CA CYS A 207 8.71 -5.47 9.85
C CYS A 207 7.40 -4.63 9.81
N ILE A 208 7.43 -3.47 9.13
CA ILE A 208 6.27 -2.56 9.06
C ILE A 208 5.17 -3.12 8.15
N ILE A 209 5.54 -3.74 7.03
CA ILE A 209 4.59 -4.26 6.05
C ILE A 209 3.98 -5.63 6.44
N ARG A 210 4.22 -6.08 7.68
CA ARG A 210 3.74 -7.39 8.16
C ARG A 210 2.22 -7.50 8.08
N ALA A 211 1.75 -8.62 7.51
CA ALA A 211 0.36 -8.88 7.20
C ALA A 211 0.14 -10.38 6.93
N ASN A 212 -1.07 -10.88 7.18
CA ASN A 212 -1.47 -12.25 6.79
C ASN A 212 -1.35 -12.48 5.28
N PHE A 213 -1.44 -11.40 4.50
CA PHE A 213 -1.17 -11.36 3.08
C PHE A 213 0.18 -12.00 2.66
N LEU A 214 1.23 -11.84 3.48
CA LEU A 214 2.56 -12.38 3.16
C LEU A 214 2.64 -13.91 3.24
N GLU A 215 1.73 -14.56 3.98
CA GLU A 215 1.61 -16.02 3.94
C GLU A 215 1.14 -16.49 2.56
N LYS A 216 0.26 -15.73 1.90
CA LYS A 216 -0.21 -16.06 0.55
C LYS A 216 0.92 -15.96 -0.47
N ILE A 217 1.77 -14.93 -0.35
CA ILE A 217 2.97 -14.78 -1.19
C ILE A 217 3.96 -15.91 -0.90
N THR A 218 4.19 -16.24 0.37
CA THR A 218 5.07 -17.33 0.78
C THR A 218 4.63 -18.66 0.15
N HIS A 219 3.36 -19.01 0.25
CA HIS A 219 2.83 -20.22 -0.38
C HIS A 219 2.96 -20.20 -1.91
N ALA A 220 2.71 -19.06 -2.55
CA ALA A 220 2.86 -18.95 -4.00
C ALA A 220 4.27 -19.32 -4.50
N TYR A 221 5.31 -18.94 -3.76
CA TYR A 221 6.70 -19.30 -4.08
C TYR A 221 7.15 -20.68 -3.57
N ILE A 222 6.41 -21.28 -2.61
CA ILE A 222 6.64 -22.66 -2.17
C ILE A 222 6.08 -23.63 -3.21
N ASP A 223 4.86 -23.37 -3.69
CA ASP A 223 4.15 -24.22 -4.65
C ASP A 223 4.80 -24.19 -6.03
N ASN A 224 5.35 -23.04 -6.43
CA ASN A 224 6.09 -22.89 -7.67
C ASN A 224 7.36 -22.04 -7.45
N LYS A 225 8.54 -22.63 -7.66
CA LYS A 225 9.81 -21.91 -7.56
C LYS A 225 10.01 -20.87 -8.67
N TYR A 226 9.30 -21.03 -9.79
CA TYR A 226 9.34 -20.15 -10.96
C TYR A 226 8.02 -19.40 -11.10
N VAL A 227 7.81 -18.42 -10.23
CA VAL A 227 6.72 -17.45 -10.38
C VAL A 227 7.24 -16.31 -11.25
N GLU A 228 6.70 -16.18 -12.47
CA GLU A 228 6.97 -15.05 -13.36
C GLU A 228 6.42 -13.74 -12.76
N ASN A 229 5.17 -13.78 -12.31
CA ASN A 229 4.53 -12.65 -11.65
C ASN A 229 3.49 -13.16 -10.64
N LEU A 230 3.41 -12.52 -9.47
CA LEU A 230 2.46 -12.91 -8.42
C LEU A 230 1.01 -12.91 -8.91
N LEU A 231 0.63 -11.99 -9.80
CA LEU A 231 -0.73 -11.91 -10.36
C LEU A 231 -1.15 -13.16 -11.16
N LEU A 232 -0.19 -13.95 -11.64
CA LEU A 232 -0.46 -15.17 -12.41
C LEU A 232 -0.67 -16.41 -11.53
N THR A 233 -0.48 -16.28 -10.22
CA THR A 233 -0.69 -17.38 -9.28
C THR A 233 -2.17 -17.47 -8.88
N THR A 234 -2.66 -18.70 -8.65
CA THR A 234 -4.11 -18.99 -8.51
C THR A 234 -4.84 -18.08 -7.53
N TYR A 235 -4.26 -17.83 -6.35
CA TYR A 235 -4.91 -16.99 -5.34
C TYR A 235 -5.03 -15.52 -5.81
N PHE A 236 -3.93 -14.91 -6.27
CA PHE A 236 -3.91 -13.51 -6.67
C PHE A 236 -4.68 -13.27 -7.98
N GLN A 237 -4.63 -14.21 -8.93
CA GLN A 237 -5.44 -14.17 -10.14
C GLN A 237 -6.93 -14.14 -9.82
N ASN A 238 -7.39 -15.01 -8.91
CA ASN A 238 -8.79 -15.07 -8.51
C ASN A 238 -9.26 -13.76 -7.86
N ILE A 239 -8.43 -13.16 -7.00
CA ILE A 239 -8.73 -11.86 -6.39
C ILE A 239 -8.75 -10.75 -7.43
N ALA A 240 -7.76 -10.69 -8.34
CA ALA A 240 -7.71 -9.70 -9.39
C ALA A 240 -8.95 -9.77 -10.29
N ASN A 241 -9.35 -10.96 -10.72
CA ASN A 241 -10.57 -11.16 -11.51
C ASN A 241 -11.83 -10.75 -10.76
N LYS A 242 -11.90 -11.03 -9.45
CA LYS A 242 -13.05 -10.70 -8.61
C LYS A 242 -13.17 -9.20 -8.31
N TYR A 243 -12.06 -8.51 -8.04
CA TYR A 243 -12.05 -7.14 -7.51
C TYR A 243 -11.75 -6.05 -8.55
N GLN A 244 -11.33 -6.42 -9.77
CA GLN A 244 -11.03 -5.44 -10.82
C GLN A 244 -12.21 -4.51 -11.13
N GLN A 245 -13.45 -5.00 -11.05
CA GLN A 245 -14.63 -4.19 -11.33
C GLN A 245 -14.83 -3.11 -10.26
N ALA A 246 -14.64 -3.47 -8.99
CA ALA A 246 -14.68 -2.50 -7.88
C ALA A 246 -13.62 -1.41 -8.04
N LEU A 247 -12.39 -1.78 -8.43
CA LEU A 247 -11.32 -0.82 -8.71
C LEU A 247 -11.70 0.15 -9.83
N ARG A 248 -12.25 -0.35 -10.95
CA ARG A 248 -12.68 0.50 -12.07
C ARG A 248 -13.76 1.49 -11.65
N GLU A 249 -14.73 1.05 -10.87
CA GLU A 249 -15.82 1.89 -10.40
C GLU A 249 -15.33 2.96 -9.42
N VAL A 250 -14.46 2.59 -8.47
CA VAL A 250 -13.88 3.54 -7.50
C VAL A 250 -13.02 4.58 -8.22
N VAL A 251 -12.15 4.17 -9.15
CA VAL A 251 -11.29 5.08 -9.90
C VAL A 251 -12.10 6.00 -10.82
N SER A 252 -13.08 5.45 -11.55
CA SER A 252 -13.98 6.26 -12.40
C SER A 252 -14.72 7.31 -11.57
N TYR A 253 -15.26 6.90 -10.43
CA TYR A 253 -15.96 7.81 -9.53
C TYR A 253 -15.01 8.89 -8.97
N ALA A 254 -13.79 8.52 -8.57
CA ALA A 254 -12.79 9.45 -8.08
C ALA A 254 -12.45 10.50 -9.15
N ILE A 255 -12.24 10.08 -10.40
CA ILE A 255 -11.97 10.98 -11.53
C ILE A 255 -13.15 11.95 -11.75
N GLU A 256 -14.38 11.44 -11.84
CA GLU A 256 -15.59 12.24 -12.04
C GLU A 256 -15.78 13.31 -10.94
N HIS A 257 -15.34 13.01 -9.72
CA HIS A 257 -15.51 13.87 -8.55
C HIS A 257 -14.24 14.65 -8.17
N GLY A 258 -13.20 14.61 -9.00
CA GLY A 258 -11.96 15.37 -8.79
C GLY A 258 -11.20 14.94 -7.53
N VAL A 259 -11.27 13.66 -7.18
CA VAL A 259 -10.54 13.06 -6.06
C VAL A 259 -9.26 12.38 -6.59
N PRO A 260 -8.07 12.78 -6.10
CA PRO A 260 -6.83 12.13 -6.52
C PRO A 260 -6.70 10.73 -5.91
N VAL A 261 -6.46 9.74 -6.77
CA VAL A 261 -6.15 8.33 -6.44
C VAL A 261 -4.97 7.85 -7.31
N PRO A 262 -3.76 8.44 -7.12
CA PRO A 262 -2.60 8.25 -7.99
C PRO A 262 -2.03 6.82 -8.01
#